data_AF-A0AAX2UFT5-F1
#
_entry.id   AF-A0AAX2UFT5-F1
#
_cell.length_a   1.000
_cell.length_b   1.000
_cell.length_c   1.000
_cell.angle_alpha   90.00
_cell.angle_beta   90.00
_cell.angle_gamma   90.00
#
_symmetry.space_group_name_H-M   'P 1'
#
loop_
_entity.id
_entity.type
_entity.pdbx_description
1 polymer ?
#
loop_
_entity_poly.entity_id
_entity_poly.type
_entity_poly.pdbx_seq_one_letter_code
_entity_poly.pdbx_strand_id
1 'polypeptide(L)'
;MKNESNEALNLDKLNGEFSELQAKNFSQRYEVKFHQPNTASGFSATLFYDKEKGKFVVGFRGTETDIDEIEEILMDLVQDIALSLDGNLQSSALLDFLKQVDKIIKNENKNIVFVGHSLGGYLAQMAFIYCDKKHKDKLSFSPSEVYTFNAPSIYG
;
A
#
# COMPACT_ATOMS: atom_id res chain seq x y z
N MET A 1 1.92 -40.88 16.76
CA MET A 1 2.57 -39.61 16.39
C MET A 1 2.07 -38.55 17.34
N LYS A 2 2.97 -37.93 18.12
CA LYS A 2 2.61 -36.90 19.11
C LYS A 2 2.37 -35.58 18.37
N ASN A 3 1.23 -34.94 18.67
CA ASN A 3 0.98 -33.55 18.36
C ASN A 3 1.87 -32.69 19.24
N GLU A 4 2.81 -31.96 18.64
CA GLU A 4 3.54 -30.90 19.31
C GLU A 4 3.32 -29.60 18.54
N SER A 5 2.24 -28.91 18.88
CA SER A 5 2.03 -27.51 18.56
C SER A 5 1.68 -26.81 19.87
N ASN A 6 2.71 -26.53 20.68
CA ASN A 6 2.57 -25.74 21.90
C ASN A 6 3.85 -24.94 22.16
N GLU A 7 4.39 -24.30 21.12
CA GLU A 7 5.19 -23.10 21.33
C GLU A 7 4.22 -21.92 21.34
N ALA A 8 3.95 -21.41 22.54
CA ALA A 8 3.24 -20.15 22.70
C ALA A 8 4.00 -19.07 21.91
N LEU A 9 3.32 -18.45 20.94
CA LEU A 9 3.84 -17.33 20.16
C LEU A 9 4.34 -16.23 21.11
N ASN A 10 5.66 -16.14 21.26
CA ASN A 10 6.29 -15.14 22.10
C ASN A 10 6.42 -13.85 21.27
N LEU A 11 5.36 -13.04 21.31
CA LEU A 11 5.21 -11.81 20.55
C LEU A 11 6.34 -10.80 20.83
N ASP A 12 6.95 -10.87 22.02
CA ASP A 12 8.03 -9.99 22.48
C ASP A 12 9.39 -10.24 21.78
N LYS A 13 9.51 -11.28 20.95
CA LYS A 13 10.73 -11.60 20.18
C LYS A 13 10.64 -11.27 18.68
N LEU A 14 9.47 -10.88 18.19
CA LEU A 14 9.31 -10.49 16.78
C LEU A 14 9.77 -9.04 16.64
N ASN A 15 11.08 -8.81 16.50
CA ASN A 15 11.68 -7.51 16.14
C ASN A 15 11.27 -7.06 14.71
N GLY A 16 10.00 -7.21 14.33
CA GLY A 16 9.52 -7.03 12.95
C GLY A 16 9.83 -8.20 12.01
N GLU A 17 10.46 -9.28 12.50
CA GLU A 17 10.80 -10.43 11.65
C GLU A 17 9.56 -11.22 11.23
N PHE A 18 9.37 -11.35 9.92
CA PHE A 18 8.31 -12.16 9.34
C PHE A 18 8.73 -13.63 9.31
N SER A 19 8.32 -14.40 10.31
CA SER A 19 8.73 -15.80 10.47
C SER A 19 8.36 -16.66 9.27
N GLU A 20 9.07 -17.78 9.07
CA GLU A 20 8.77 -18.73 7.98
C GLU A 20 7.32 -19.23 8.01
N LEU A 21 6.77 -19.46 9.21
CA LEU A 21 5.38 -19.88 9.37
C LEU A 21 4.41 -18.77 8.95
N GLN A 22 4.68 -17.52 9.32
CA GLN A 22 3.89 -16.37 8.86
C GLN A 22 3.99 -16.20 7.34
N ALA A 23 5.17 -16.36 6.75
CA ALA A 23 5.37 -16.30 5.31
C ALA A 23 4.64 -17.41 4.55
N LYS A 24 4.68 -18.63 5.09
CA LYS A 24 3.92 -19.76 4.54
C LYS A 24 2.41 -19.51 4.61
N ASN A 25 1.89 -19.07 5.75
CA ASN A 25 0.47 -18.78 5.91
C ASN A 25 0.04 -17.62 4.99
N PHE A 26 0.88 -16.59 4.87
CA PHE A 26 0.62 -15.45 4.00
C PHE A 26 0.57 -15.86 2.53
N SER A 27 1.56 -16.61 2.03
CA SER A 27 1.59 -17.10 0.64
C SER A 27 0.44 -18.08 0.33
N GLN A 28 -0.06 -18.80 1.33
CA GLN A 28 -1.24 -19.66 1.17
C GLN A 28 -2.53 -18.85 0.99
N ARG A 29 -2.65 -17.66 1.59
CA ARG A 29 -3.85 -16.81 1.52
C ARG A 29 -3.78 -15.74 0.44
N TYR A 30 -2.65 -15.06 0.31
CA TYR A 30 -2.47 -13.92 -0.58
C TYR A 30 -1.70 -14.31 -1.84
N GLU A 31 -2.17 -13.82 -2.97
CA GLU A 31 -1.48 -13.94 -4.26
C GLU A 31 -0.99 -12.56 -4.70
N VAL A 32 0.28 -12.43 -5.06
CA VAL A 32 0.82 -11.19 -5.63
C VAL A 32 0.33 -11.06 -7.07
N LYS A 33 -0.43 -10.00 -7.36
CA LYS A 33 -0.90 -9.69 -8.71
C LYS A 33 0.02 -8.72 -9.43
N PHE A 34 0.58 -7.76 -8.69
CA PHE A 34 1.52 -6.79 -9.23
C PHE A 34 2.39 -6.23 -8.11
N HIS A 35 3.70 -6.12 -8.36
CA HIS A 35 4.64 -5.52 -7.44
C HIS A 35 5.40 -4.40 -8.15
N GLN A 36 5.34 -3.20 -7.57
CA GLN A 36 6.19 -2.09 -7.95
C GLN A 36 7.39 -2.07 -6.99
N PRO A 37 8.60 -2.43 -7.45
CA PRO A 37 9.81 -2.26 -6.67
C PRO A 37 10.10 -0.77 -6.46
N ASN A 38 10.99 -0.47 -5.51
CA ASN A 38 11.39 0.90 -5.19
C ASN A 38 11.76 1.67 -6.47
N THR A 39 11.06 2.77 -6.72
CA THR A 39 11.46 3.76 -7.74
C THR A 39 12.66 4.56 -7.25
N ALA A 40 13.21 5.44 -8.10
CA ALA A 40 14.26 6.37 -7.70
C ALA A 40 13.83 7.30 -6.54
N SER A 41 12.54 7.59 -6.42
CA SER A 41 11.96 8.36 -5.30
C SER A 41 11.64 7.51 -4.07
N GLY A 42 11.97 6.21 -4.07
CA GLY A 42 11.69 5.31 -2.94
C GLY A 42 10.26 4.76 -2.88
N PHE A 43 9.39 5.09 -3.83
CA PHE A 43 8.02 4.57 -3.88
C PHE A 43 8.01 3.06 -4.16
N SER A 44 7.30 2.29 -3.34
CA SER A 44 7.01 0.88 -3.58
C SER A 44 5.61 0.51 -3.07
N ALA A 45 4.92 -0.30 -3.86
CA ALA A 45 3.60 -0.79 -3.52
C ALA A 45 3.36 -2.16 -4.16
N THR A 46 2.47 -2.94 -3.56
CA THR A 46 2.13 -4.27 -4.05
C THR A 46 0.62 -4.47 -4.03
N LEU A 47 0.07 -4.94 -5.15
CA LEU A 47 -1.31 -5.42 -5.27
C LEU A 47 -1.35 -6.91 -4.97
N PHE A 48 -2.13 -7.28 -3.97
CA PHE A 48 -2.43 -8.65 -3.58
C PHE A 48 -3.89 -8.98 -3.87
N TYR A 49 -4.15 -10.27 -4.09
CA TYR A 49 -5.48 -10.86 -4.04
C TYR A 49 -5.60 -11.75 -2.80
N ASP A 50 -6.55 -11.43 -1.92
CA ASP A 50 -6.90 -12.24 -0.75
C ASP A 50 -7.84 -13.37 -1.18
N LYS A 51 -7.32 -14.60 -1.29
CA LYS A 51 -8.08 -15.76 -1.77
C LYS A 51 -9.18 -16.18 -0.79
N GLU A 52 -9.03 -15.89 0.50
CA GLU A 52 -10.03 -16.24 1.52
C GLU A 52 -11.19 -15.25 1.55
N LYS A 53 -10.90 -13.95 1.40
CA LYS A 53 -11.92 -12.89 1.47
C LYS A 53 -12.44 -12.44 0.11
N GLY A 54 -11.84 -12.90 -0.98
CA GLY A 54 -12.26 -12.56 -2.34
C GLY A 54 -12.16 -11.07 -2.63
N LYS A 55 -11.09 -10.40 -2.16
CA LYS A 55 -10.88 -8.96 -2.34
C LYS A 55 -9.44 -8.62 -2.69
N PHE A 56 -9.24 -7.47 -3.32
CA PHE A 56 -7.91 -6.93 -3.57
C PHE A 56 -7.41 -6.12 -2.38
N VAL A 57 -6.10 -6.16 -2.16
CA VAL A 57 -5.42 -5.37 -1.14
C VAL A 57 -4.21 -4.71 -1.77
N VAL A 58 -4.10 -3.38 -1.66
CA VAL A 58 -2.89 -2.66 -2.04
C VAL A 58 -2.12 -2.32 -0.77
N GLY A 59 -0.93 -2.87 -0.64
CA GLY A 59 0.03 -2.51 0.41
C GLY A 59 1.01 -1.46 -0.08
N PHE A 60 1.01 -0.29 0.55
CA PHE A 60 1.99 0.77 0.32
C PHE A 60 3.11 0.66 1.34
N ARG A 61 4.36 0.66 0.87
CA ARG A 61 5.54 0.56 1.72
C ARG A 61 5.82 1.92 2.38
N GLY A 62 6.19 1.90 3.66
CA GLY A 62 6.74 3.06 4.35
C GLY A 62 8.27 3.09 4.30
N THR A 63 8.84 4.25 4.61
CA THR A 63 10.28 4.41 4.85
C THR A 63 10.58 4.21 6.33
N GLU A 64 11.67 3.50 6.64
CA GLU A 64 12.18 3.31 8.00
C GLU A 64 13.41 4.21 8.19
N THR A 65 13.16 5.52 8.34
CA THR A 65 14.19 6.55 8.60
C THR A 65 13.82 7.35 9.85
N ASP A 66 14.73 8.21 10.30
CA ASP A 66 14.47 9.11 11.43
C ASP A 66 13.30 10.07 11.14
N ILE A 67 12.62 10.50 12.21
CA ILE A 67 11.37 11.28 12.13
C ILE A 67 11.57 12.60 11.34
N ASP A 68 12.72 13.25 11.51
CA ASP A 68 13.02 14.52 10.82
C ASP A 68 13.17 14.32 9.29
N GLU A 69 13.79 13.21 8.86
CA GLU A 69 13.90 12.86 7.44
C GLU A 69 12.52 12.48 6.85
N ILE A 70 11.65 11.88 7.66
CA ILE A 70 10.29 11.55 7.26
C ILE A 70 9.53 12.84 6.89
N GLU A 71 9.61 13.91 7.68
CA GLU A 71 8.92 15.18 7.36
C GLU A 71 9.39 15.78 6.03
N GLU A 72 10.69 15.79 5.75
CA GLU A 72 11.23 16.28 4.48
C GLU A 72 10.74 15.42 3.30
N ILE A 73 10.77 14.09 3.42
CA ILE A 73 10.26 13.14 2.42
C ILE A 73 8.75 13.35 2.18
N LEU A 74 7.99 13.63 3.24
CA LEU A 74 6.57 13.93 3.13
C LEU A 74 6.32 15.22 2.34
N MET A 75 7.06 16.29 2.65
CA MET A 75 6.90 17.57 1.97
C MET A 75 7.27 17.46 0.49
N ASP A 76 8.34 16.74 0.15
CA ASP A 76 8.74 16.47 -1.23
C ASP A 76 7.65 15.68 -1.96
N LEU A 77 7.12 14.63 -1.33
CA LEU A 77 6.02 13.83 -1.90
C LEU A 77 4.74 14.67 -2.09
N VAL A 78 4.39 15.54 -1.13
CA VAL A 78 3.27 16.48 -1.27
C VAL A 78 3.49 17.40 -2.46
N GLN A 79 4.71 17.95 -2.60
CA GLN A 79 5.07 18.88 -3.67
C GLN A 79 5.04 18.20 -5.04
N ASP A 80 5.61 17.01 -5.18
CA ASP A 80 5.57 16.18 -6.39
C ASP A 80 4.14 15.85 -6.80
N ILE A 81 3.32 15.49 -5.81
CA ILE A 81 1.89 15.28 -6.00
C ILE A 81 1.24 16.58 -6.47
N ALA A 82 1.41 17.70 -5.77
CA ALA A 82 0.81 18.98 -6.15
C ALA A 82 1.20 19.41 -7.57
N LEU A 83 2.47 19.28 -7.94
CA LEU A 83 2.95 19.57 -9.30
C LEU A 83 2.34 18.63 -10.35
N SER A 84 2.20 17.34 -10.03
CA SER A 84 1.49 16.38 -10.88
C SER A 84 0.00 16.72 -11.06
N LEU A 85 -0.59 17.53 -10.17
CA LEU A 85 -2.00 17.89 -10.19
C LEU A 85 -2.29 19.18 -11.00
N ASP A 86 -1.30 20.07 -11.17
CA ASP A 86 -1.47 21.38 -11.84
C ASP A 86 -1.33 21.32 -13.38
N GLY A 87 -1.34 20.12 -13.97
CA GLY A 87 -1.61 19.94 -15.41
C GLY A 87 -0.40 19.75 -16.32
N ASN A 88 0.83 19.77 -15.79
CA ASN A 88 2.00 19.30 -16.53
C ASN A 88 2.22 17.82 -16.22
N LEU A 89 1.65 16.94 -17.05
CA LEU A 89 1.53 15.50 -16.80
C LEU A 89 2.88 14.77 -16.92
N GLN A 90 3.78 14.98 -15.96
CA GLN A 90 4.64 13.89 -15.51
C GLN A 90 3.83 13.10 -14.49
N SER A 91 3.47 11.86 -14.80
CA SER A 91 2.72 11.02 -13.87
C SER A 91 3.62 10.63 -12.71
N SER A 92 3.16 10.94 -11.49
CA SER A 92 3.81 10.43 -10.27
C SER A 92 3.83 8.89 -10.29
N ALA A 93 4.85 8.30 -9.65
CA ALA A 93 4.98 6.85 -9.52
C ALA A 93 3.71 6.21 -8.90
N LEU A 94 3.06 6.92 -7.97
CA LEU A 94 1.80 6.52 -7.38
C LEU A 94 0.67 6.43 -8.42
N LEU A 95 0.52 7.45 -9.28
CA LEU A 95 -0.53 7.46 -10.29
C LEU A 95 -0.34 6.33 -11.32
N ASP A 96 0.89 6.10 -11.75
CA ASP A 96 1.18 5.04 -12.72
C ASP A 96 0.98 3.66 -12.14
N PHE A 97 1.31 3.46 -10.86
CA PHE A 97 0.93 2.26 -10.13
C PHE A 97 -0.59 2.07 -10.10
N LEU A 98 -1.36 3.10 -9.75
CA LEU A 98 -2.82 3.02 -9.70
C LEU A 98 -3.46 2.74 -11.07
N LYS A 99 -2.93 3.28 -12.16
CA LYS A 99 -3.36 2.94 -13.53
C LYS A 99 -3.09 1.47 -13.87
N GLN A 100 -1.95 0.92 -13.43
CA GLN A 100 -1.68 -0.50 -13.61
C GLN A 100 -2.61 -1.37 -12.79
N VAL A 101 -2.92 -0.98 -11.55
CA VAL A 101 -3.94 -1.64 -10.72
C VAL A 101 -5.30 -1.60 -11.42
N ASP A 102 -5.73 -0.44 -11.94
CA ASP A 102 -7.00 -0.29 -12.68
C ASP A 102 -7.09 -1.30 -13.81
N LYS A 103 -6.05 -1.39 -14.65
CA LYS A 103 -5.98 -2.34 -15.76
C LYS A 103 -6.13 -3.80 -15.31
N ILE A 104 -5.54 -4.17 -14.17
CA ILE A 104 -5.58 -5.54 -13.65
C ILE A 104 -6.98 -5.88 -13.12
N ILE A 105 -7.63 -4.95 -12.43
CA ILE A 105 -8.88 -5.24 -11.70
C ILE A 105 -10.16 -4.85 -12.44
N LYS A 106 -10.06 -4.16 -13.58
CA LYS A 106 -11.19 -3.55 -14.33
C LYS A 106 -12.40 -4.46 -14.54
N ASN A 107 -12.20 -5.77 -14.63
CA ASN A 107 -13.26 -6.75 -14.91
C ASN A 107 -13.54 -7.71 -13.75
N GLU A 108 -12.90 -7.51 -12.60
CA GLU A 108 -12.97 -8.46 -11.49
C GLU A 108 -14.21 -8.26 -10.62
N ASN A 109 -14.81 -7.06 -10.63
CA ASN A 109 -15.95 -6.64 -9.80
C ASN A 109 -15.82 -7.04 -8.32
N LYS A 110 -14.63 -6.78 -7.75
CA LYS A 110 -14.31 -7.07 -6.35
C LYS A 110 -13.88 -5.81 -5.61
N ASN A 111 -14.13 -5.81 -4.31
CA ASN A 111 -13.67 -4.74 -3.43
C ASN A 111 -12.14 -4.66 -3.43
N ILE A 112 -11.63 -3.45 -3.27
CA ILE A 112 -10.21 -3.17 -3.09
C ILE A 112 -10.01 -2.37 -1.81
N VAL A 113 -9.00 -2.75 -1.04
CA VAL A 113 -8.65 -2.12 0.24
C VAL A 113 -7.23 -1.59 0.14
N PHE A 114 -6.99 -0.40 0.70
CA PHE A 114 -5.66 0.17 0.79
C PHE A 114 -5.12 0.04 2.21
N VAL A 115 -3.86 -0.35 2.34
CA VAL A 115 -3.19 -0.48 3.64
C VAL A 115 -1.79 0.12 3.61
N GLY A 116 -1.33 0.67 4.72
CA GLY A 116 0.04 1.16 4.84
C GLY A 116 0.42 1.59 6.26
N HIS A 117 1.72 1.47 6.58
CA HIS A 117 2.32 1.91 7.84
C HIS A 117 3.25 3.11 7.61
N SER A 118 3.31 4.06 8.56
CA SER A 118 4.16 5.25 8.46
C SER A 118 3.88 6.02 7.15
N LEU A 119 4.91 6.35 6.37
CA LEU A 119 4.79 6.95 5.04
C LEU A 119 3.89 6.15 4.08
N GLY A 120 3.86 4.82 4.21
CA GLY A 120 2.95 3.98 3.42
C GLY A 120 1.48 4.27 3.72
N GLY A 121 1.15 4.61 4.97
CA GLY A 121 -0.21 5.01 5.35
C GLY A 121 -0.58 6.39 4.82
N TYR A 122 0.37 7.32 4.71
CA TYR A 122 0.18 8.59 4.01
C TYR A 122 -0.11 8.37 2.52
N LEU A 123 0.69 7.52 1.86
CA LEU A 123 0.47 7.12 0.47
C LEU A 123 -0.91 6.48 0.25
N ALA A 124 -1.37 5.64 1.18
CA ALA A 124 -2.69 5.02 1.11
C ALA A 124 -3.83 6.06 1.12
N GLN A 125 -3.71 7.11 1.94
CA GLN A 125 -4.68 8.21 1.99
C GLN A 125 -4.66 9.05 0.70
N MET A 126 -3.46 9.36 0.19
CA MET A 126 -3.31 10.09 -1.08
C MET A 126 -3.87 9.30 -2.26
N ALA A 127 -3.62 7.99 -2.29
CA ALA A 127 -4.16 7.08 -3.29
C ALA A 127 -5.69 7.08 -3.28
N PHE A 128 -6.31 7.12 -2.10
CA PHE A 128 -7.76 7.24 -1.98
C PHE A 128 -8.28 8.56 -2.57
N ILE A 129 -7.64 9.70 -2.26
CA ILE A 129 -8.00 11.01 -2.84
C ILE A 129 -7.90 10.99 -4.38
N TYR A 130 -6.86 10.35 -4.91
CA TYR A 130 -6.67 10.19 -6.36
C TYR A 130 -7.84 9.43 -6.98
N CYS A 131 -8.22 8.30 -6.40
CA CYS A 131 -9.30 7.46 -6.91
C CYS A 131 -10.67 8.14 -6.78
N ASP A 132 -10.97 8.75 -5.63
CA ASP A 132 -12.33 9.21 -5.32
C ASP A 132 -12.65 10.61 -5.84
N LYS A 133 -11.67 11.53 -5.81
CA LYS A 133 -11.90 12.95 -6.09
C LYS A 133 -11.26 13.45 -7.39
N LYS A 134 -10.00 13.10 -7.63
CA LYS A 134 -9.19 13.79 -8.67
C LYS A 134 -9.09 13.07 -10.02
N HIS A 135 -9.14 11.74 -10.03
CA HIS A 135 -8.95 10.93 -11.24
C HIS A 135 -10.08 9.93 -11.45
N LYS A 136 -11.29 10.25 -10.99
CA LYS A 136 -12.49 9.43 -11.17
C LYS A 136 -12.84 9.21 -12.66
N ASP A 137 -12.35 10.08 -13.54
CA ASP A 137 -12.42 9.97 -14.99
C ASP A 137 -11.37 9.01 -15.59
N LYS A 138 -10.25 8.76 -14.88
CA LYS A 138 -9.11 7.95 -15.35
C LYS A 138 -8.98 6.60 -14.65
N LEU A 139 -9.47 6.49 -13.42
CA LEU A 139 -9.46 5.28 -12.61
C LEU A 139 -10.91 4.82 -12.43
N SER A 140 -11.18 3.57 -12.76
CA SER A 140 -12.53 2.97 -12.72
C SER A 140 -12.88 2.35 -11.37
N PHE A 141 -12.01 2.51 -10.36
CA PHE A 141 -12.18 1.97 -9.02
C PHE A 141 -11.91 3.01 -7.95
N SER A 142 -12.44 2.77 -6.76
CA SER A 142 -12.11 3.47 -5.52
C SER A 142 -12.01 2.44 -4.41
N PRO A 143 -11.07 2.56 -3.45
CA PRO A 143 -10.99 1.61 -2.35
C PRO A 143 -12.24 1.69 -1.47
N SER A 144 -12.73 0.54 -1.03
CA SER A 144 -13.85 0.45 -0.10
C SER A 144 -13.45 0.81 1.33
N GLU A 145 -12.18 0.54 1.68
CA GLU A 145 -11.62 0.75 3.01
C GLU A 145 -10.15 1.19 2.87
N VAL A 146 -9.70 2.05 3.79
CA VAL A 146 -8.31 2.48 3.91
C VAL A 146 -7.87 2.28 5.36
N TYR A 147 -6.86 1.44 5.58
CA TYR A 147 -6.30 1.19 6.91
C TYR A 147 -4.87 1.74 6.98
N THR A 148 -4.66 2.69 7.88
CA THR A 148 -3.34 3.30 8.10
C THR A 148 -2.88 3.05 9.52
N PHE A 149 -1.57 2.87 9.67
CA PHE A 149 -0.95 2.58 10.96
C PHE A 149 0.21 3.55 11.18
N ASN A 150 0.19 4.31 12.28
CA ASN A 150 1.20 5.33 12.58
C ASN A 150 1.47 6.29 11.41
N ALA A 151 0.44 6.62 10.65
CA ALA A 151 0.58 7.45 9.46
C ALA A 151 0.49 8.93 9.85
N PRO A 152 1.34 9.79 9.24
CA PRO A 152 1.21 11.23 9.40
C PRO A 152 -0.12 11.73 8.80
N SER A 153 -0.64 12.82 9.37
CA SER A 153 -1.90 13.43 8.94
C SER A 153 -1.74 14.07 7.56
N ILE A 154 -2.73 13.85 6.68
CA ILE A 154 -2.80 14.51 5.36
C ILE A 154 -3.31 15.96 5.43
N TYR A 155 -3.73 16.43 6.61
CA TYR A 155 -4.39 17.74 6.76
C TYR A 155 -3.61 18.81 7.51
N GLY A 156 -2.42 18.51 8.04
CA GLY A 156 -1.63 19.48 8.82
C GLY A 156 -2.37 19.95 10.07
#